data_AF-H0EMG1-F1
#
_entry.id   AF-H0EMG1-F1
#
_cell.length_a   1.000
_cell.length_b   1.000
_cell.length_c   1.000
_cell.angle_alpha   90.00
_cell.angle_beta   90.00
_cell.angle_gamma   90.00
#
_symmetry.space_group_name_H-M   'P 1'
#
loop_
_entity.id
_entity.type
_entity.pdbx_description
1 polymer ?
#
loop_
_entity_poly.entity_id
_entity_poly.type
_entity_poly.pdbx_seq_one_letter_code
_entity_poly.pdbx_strand_id
1 'polypeptide(L)'
;MADTLPSINFGFDELRDRMAKFTMKFDTFIEQGRKRVLEERNQFRMNVAELKEDQRMKKKDIEIMSSKTDSHQQTLAKEAAETHEIQTMIATLSAQRDSHLSTKEDLKQKIKDTQRQIDARLAAQKAHAQYIEAQTKFNIPELDFYESTLCLTIEGAGQADRLKFTYTHIDDRDWTREARISP
;
A
#
# COMPACT_ATOMS: atom_id res chain seq x y z
N MET A 1 111.98 -80.63 32.11
CA MET A 1 110.71 -81.28 31.72
C MET A 1 109.57 -80.34 32.04
N ALA A 2 108.51 -80.43 31.25
CA ALA A 2 107.40 -79.50 31.09
C ALA A 2 106.80 -78.93 32.39
N ASP A 3 106.42 -77.65 32.34
CA ASP A 3 105.11 -77.27 32.87
C ASP A 3 104.55 -76.10 32.05
N THR A 4 103.74 -76.46 31.05
CA THR A 4 102.94 -75.54 30.25
C THR A 4 101.77 -75.07 31.11
N LEU A 5 101.92 -73.91 31.73
CA LEU A 5 100.80 -73.21 32.36
C LEU A 5 99.66 -73.04 31.33
N PRO A 6 98.41 -73.41 31.67
CA PRO A 6 97.28 -73.19 30.78
C PRO A 6 97.12 -71.69 30.56
N SER A 7 97.30 -71.21 29.33
CA SER A 7 96.88 -69.87 28.97
C SER A 7 95.36 -69.84 29.01
N ILE A 8 94.80 -69.46 30.14
CA ILE A 8 93.39 -69.11 30.23
C ILE A 8 93.23 -67.87 29.36
N ASN A 9 92.80 -68.09 28.12
CA ASN A 9 92.40 -67.03 27.21
C ASN A 9 91.10 -66.45 27.78
N PHE A 10 91.21 -65.41 28.60
CA PHE A 10 90.09 -64.77 29.29
C PHE A 10 89.10 -64.08 28.35
N GLY A 11 89.19 -64.27 27.02
CA GLY A 11 88.30 -63.64 26.05
C GLY A 11 88.28 -62.12 26.20
N PHE A 12 89.35 -61.51 26.74
CA PHE A 12 89.43 -60.08 27.00
C PHE A 12 89.35 -59.28 25.70
N ASP A 13 89.90 -59.82 24.60
CA ASP A 13 89.73 -59.23 23.27
C ASP A 13 88.30 -59.38 22.74
N GLU A 14 87.61 -60.49 22.98
CA GLU A 14 86.19 -60.63 22.63
C GLU A 14 85.29 -59.72 23.47
N LEU A 15 85.57 -59.58 24.77
CA LEU A 15 84.85 -58.68 25.66
C LEU A 15 85.11 -57.22 25.28
N ARG A 16 86.36 -56.87 24.97
CA ARG A 16 86.75 -55.52 24.51
C ARG A 16 86.13 -55.19 23.15
N ASP A 17 86.10 -56.13 22.22
CA ASP A 17 85.47 -55.96 20.91
C ASP A 17 83.94 -55.86 21.03
N ARG A 18 83.33 -56.65 21.95
CA ARG A 18 81.90 -56.57 22.26
C ARG A 18 81.54 -55.25 22.98
N MET A 19 82.42 -54.74 23.86
CA MET A 19 82.29 -53.42 24.48
C MET A 19 82.46 -52.29 23.46
N ALA A 20 83.44 -52.35 22.57
CA ALA A 20 83.61 -51.36 21.51
C ALA A 20 82.41 -51.32 20.55
N LYS A 21 81.88 -52.49 20.17
CA LYS A 21 80.65 -52.62 19.38
C LYS A 21 79.42 -52.11 20.12
N PHE A 22 79.33 -52.35 21.43
CA PHE A 22 78.25 -51.83 22.26
C PHE A 22 78.33 -50.30 22.37
N THR A 23 79.50 -49.73 22.65
CA THR A 23 79.70 -48.27 22.72
C THR A 23 79.34 -47.60 21.40
N MET A 24 79.80 -48.12 20.25
CA MET A 24 79.40 -47.58 18.94
C MET A 24 77.89 -47.64 18.71
N LYS A 25 77.25 -48.77 19.02
CA LYS A 25 75.78 -48.90 18.87
C LYS A 25 75.03 -47.98 19.83
N PHE A 26 75.55 -47.80 21.05
CA PHE A 26 74.96 -46.93 22.06
C PHE A 26 75.10 -45.47 21.65
N ASP A 27 76.28 -45.03 21.20
CA ASP A 27 76.50 -43.68 20.69
C ASP A 27 75.61 -43.40 19.47
N THR A 28 75.50 -44.35 18.54
CA THR A 28 74.60 -44.24 17.38
C THR A 28 73.12 -44.13 17.83
N PHE A 29 72.72 -44.91 18.83
CA PHE A 29 71.37 -44.86 19.39
C PHE A 29 71.07 -43.52 20.09
N ILE A 30 72.02 -43.00 20.86
CA ILE A 30 71.90 -41.70 21.53
C ILE A 30 71.84 -40.58 20.48
N GLU A 31 72.63 -40.66 19.41
CA GLU A 31 72.64 -39.67 18.34
C GLU A 31 71.34 -39.68 17.54
N GLN A 32 70.81 -40.87 17.22
CA GLN A 32 69.49 -41.03 16.60
C GLN A 32 68.37 -40.55 17.51
N GLY A 33 68.42 -40.88 18.82
CA GLY A 33 67.45 -40.42 19.81
C GLY A 33 67.46 -38.91 19.96
N ARG A 34 68.63 -38.29 20.02
CA ARG A 34 68.79 -36.83 20.08
C ARG A 34 68.27 -36.15 18.82
N LYS A 35 68.54 -36.72 17.64
CA LYS A 35 68.03 -36.22 16.37
C LYS A 35 66.50 -36.30 16.32
N ARG A 36 65.91 -37.45 16.68
CA ARG A 36 64.45 -37.63 16.73
C ARG A 36 63.78 -36.65 17.70
N VAL A 37 64.31 -36.50 18.91
CA VAL A 37 63.76 -35.54 19.90
C VAL A 37 63.84 -34.10 19.39
N LEU A 38 64.93 -33.72 18.71
CA LEU A 38 65.06 -32.39 18.12
C LEU A 38 64.05 -32.15 17.00
N GLU A 39 63.87 -33.14 16.11
CA GLU A 39 62.89 -33.12 15.01
C GLU A 39 61.46 -33.02 15.55
N GLU A 40 61.08 -33.86 16.51
CA GLU A 40 59.77 -33.83 17.17
C GLU A 40 59.52 -32.49 17.87
N ARG A 41 60.54 -31.94 18.56
CA ARG A 41 60.42 -30.62 19.20
C ARG A 41 60.21 -29.50 18.17
N ASN A 42 60.90 -29.57 17.04
CA ASN A 42 60.74 -28.59 15.97
C ASN A 42 59.37 -28.70 15.28
N GLN A 43 58.91 -29.92 14.99
CA GLN A 43 57.57 -30.17 14.47
C GLN A 43 56.49 -29.67 15.44
N PHE A 44 56.63 -29.98 16.73
CA PHE A 44 55.70 -29.49 17.74
C PHE A 44 55.64 -27.96 17.79
N ARG A 45 56.80 -27.29 17.75
CA ARG A 45 56.86 -25.82 17.70
C ARG A 45 56.19 -25.25 16.46
N MET A 46 56.39 -25.85 15.29
CA MET A 46 55.72 -25.45 14.05
C MET A 46 54.20 -25.64 14.14
N ASN A 47 53.74 -26.82 14.56
CA ASN A 47 52.32 -27.13 14.68
C ASN A 47 51.61 -26.20 15.68
N VAL A 48 52.27 -25.86 16.80
CA VAL A 48 51.72 -24.91 17.77
C VAL A 48 51.64 -23.49 17.19
N ALA A 49 52.62 -23.07 16.39
CA ALA A 49 52.59 -21.77 15.74
C ALA A 49 51.48 -21.69 14.67
N GLU A 50 51.34 -22.74 13.86
CA GLU A 50 50.28 -22.87 12.86
C GLU A 50 48.89 -22.88 13.52
N LEU A 51 48.69 -23.69 14.57
CA LEU A 51 47.43 -23.76 15.30
C LEU A 51 47.04 -22.40 15.92
N LYS A 52 48.02 -21.65 16.43
CA LYS A 52 47.77 -20.30 16.97
C LYS A 52 47.37 -19.31 15.88
N GLU A 53 47.99 -19.38 14.70
CA GLU A 53 47.61 -18.51 13.59
C GLU A 53 46.23 -18.89 13.05
N ASP A 54 45.93 -20.18 12.91
CA ASP A 54 44.60 -20.69 12.54
C ASP A 54 43.53 -20.21 13.52
N GLN A 55 43.79 -20.29 14.83
CA GLN A 55 42.89 -19.79 15.85
C GLN A 55 42.67 -18.28 15.71
N ARG A 56 43.74 -17.52 15.43
CA ARG A 56 43.66 -16.07 15.22
C ARG A 56 42.82 -15.73 13.99
N MET A 57 43.00 -16.46 12.89
CA MET A 57 42.22 -16.25 11.65
C MET A 57 40.75 -16.60 11.88
N LYS A 58 40.44 -17.77 12.45
CA LYS A 58 39.07 -18.17 12.76
C LYS A 58 38.36 -17.17 13.68
N LYS A 59 39.06 -16.59 14.66
CA LYS A 59 38.49 -15.56 15.52
C LYS A 59 38.10 -14.30 14.74
N LYS A 60 38.96 -13.84 13.82
CA LYS A 60 38.65 -12.71 12.94
C LYS A 60 37.46 -13.01 12.02
N ASP A 61 37.40 -14.23 11.48
CA ASP A 61 36.29 -14.63 10.63
C ASP A 61 34.96 -14.63 11.40
N ILE A 62 34.97 -15.12 12.64
CA ILE A 62 33.80 -15.06 13.54
C ILE A 62 33.38 -13.60 13.78
N GLU A 63 34.32 -12.70 14.05
CA GLU A 63 34.03 -11.27 14.25
C GLU A 63 33.43 -10.63 12.99
N ILE A 64 33.99 -10.93 11.81
CA ILE A 64 33.46 -10.45 10.52
C ILE A 64 32.05 -10.99 10.28
N MET A 65 31.82 -12.28 10.55
CA MET A 65 30.52 -12.90 10.35
C MET A 65 29.48 -12.38 11.34
N SER A 66 29.87 -12.10 12.59
CA SER A 66 29.01 -11.42 13.57
C SER A 66 28.60 -10.04 13.05
N SER A 67 29.57 -9.22 12.65
CA SER A 67 29.30 -7.87 12.15
C SER A 67 28.40 -7.88 10.90
N LYS A 68 28.59 -8.85 9.99
CA LYS A 68 27.71 -9.04 8.82
C LYS A 68 26.30 -9.45 9.23
N THR A 69 26.17 -10.33 10.22
CA THR A 69 24.88 -10.78 10.75
C THR A 69 24.12 -9.62 11.37
N ASP A 70 24.79 -8.82 12.20
CA ASP A 70 24.21 -7.64 12.84
C ASP A 70 23.74 -6.62 11.79
N SER A 71 24.58 -6.35 10.78
CA SER A 71 24.24 -5.45 9.67
C SER A 71 23.02 -5.97 8.89
N HIS A 72 22.98 -7.26 8.59
CA HIS A 72 21.86 -7.87 7.88
C HIS A 72 20.57 -7.81 8.70
N GLN A 73 20.66 -8.05 10.01
CA GLN A 73 19.50 -7.97 10.89
C GLN A 73 18.97 -6.54 11.01
N GLN A 74 19.85 -5.53 11.01
CA GLN A 74 19.45 -4.13 10.93
C GLN A 74 18.73 -3.81 9.61
N THR A 75 19.24 -4.31 8.47
CA THR A 75 18.58 -4.14 7.18
C THR A 75 17.19 -4.78 7.15
N LEU A 76 17.06 -6.01 7.64
CA LEU A 76 15.75 -6.69 7.72
C LEU A 76 14.76 -5.93 8.60
N ALA A 77 15.22 -5.39 9.74
CA ALA A 77 14.37 -4.58 10.61
C ALA A 77 13.91 -3.28 9.90
N LYS A 78 14.81 -2.65 9.14
CA LYS A 78 14.48 -1.45 8.36
C LYS A 78 13.48 -1.76 7.25
N GLU A 79 13.70 -2.82 6.48
CA GLU A 79 12.77 -3.26 5.43
C GLU A 79 11.39 -3.64 6.00
N ALA A 80 11.35 -4.30 7.15
CA ALA A 80 10.10 -4.61 7.85
C ALA A 80 9.34 -3.33 8.27
N ALA A 81 10.04 -2.30 8.73
CA ALA A 81 9.44 -1.01 9.06
C ALA A 81 8.92 -0.30 7.80
N GLU A 82 9.74 -0.22 6.73
CA GLU A 82 9.36 0.41 5.46
C GLU A 82 8.15 -0.28 4.82
N THR A 83 8.11 -1.62 4.84
CA THR A 83 6.96 -2.38 4.31
C THR A 83 5.69 -2.12 5.12
N HIS A 84 5.79 -2.00 6.45
CA HIS A 84 4.66 -1.63 7.29
C HIS A 84 4.15 -0.21 6.99
N GLU A 85 5.05 0.77 6.84
CA GLU A 85 4.70 2.13 6.45
C GLU A 85 4.03 2.17 5.07
N ILE A 86 4.54 1.44 4.08
CA ILE A 86 3.92 1.35 2.76
C ILE A 86 2.53 0.71 2.84
N GLN A 87 2.37 -0.37 3.61
CA GLN A 87 1.07 -1.02 3.78
C GLN A 87 0.03 -0.10 4.43
N THR A 88 0.42 0.67 5.45
CA THR A 88 -0.47 1.65 6.08
C THR A 88 -0.84 2.80 5.14
N MET A 89 0.10 3.28 4.31
CA MET A 89 -0.19 4.24 3.25
C MET A 89 -1.17 3.69 2.21
N ILE A 90 -0.96 2.45 1.75
CA ILE A 90 -1.86 1.78 0.79
C ILE A 90 -3.28 1.64 1.38
N ALA A 91 -3.38 1.23 2.66
CA ALA A 91 -4.67 1.10 3.33
C ALA A 91 -5.40 2.45 3.41
N THR A 92 -4.67 3.52 3.75
CA THR A 92 -5.22 4.88 3.83
C THR A 92 -5.71 5.37 2.46
N LEU A 93 -4.89 5.22 1.42
CA LEU A 93 -5.27 5.60 0.05
C LEU A 93 -6.46 4.78 -0.47
N SER A 94 -6.54 3.50 -0.12
CA SER A 94 -7.66 2.63 -0.49
C SER A 94 -8.94 3.08 0.20
N ALA A 95 -8.89 3.40 1.49
CA ALA A 95 -10.04 3.93 2.22
C ALA A 95 -10.51 5.28 1.66
N GLN A 96 -9.58 6.17 1.28
CA GLN A 96 -9.91 7.44 0.62
C GLN A 96 -10.57 7.21 -0.74
N ARG A 97 -10.03 6.30 -1.56
CA ARG A 97 -10.61 5.92 -2.85
C ARG A 97 -12.05 5.42 -2.67
N ASP A 98 -12.28 4.54 -1.70
CA ASP A 98 -13.60 3.94 -1.47
C ASP A 98 -14.61 4.99 -0.98
N SER A 99 -14.18 5.90 -0.11
CA SER A 99 -14.99 7.07 0.28
C SER A 99 -15.36 7.94 -0.92
N HIS A 100 -14.41 8.23 -1.82
CA HIS A 100 -14.66 9.03 -3.02
C HIS A 100 -15.57 8.32 -4.03
N LEU A 101 -15.48 7.00 -4.12
CA LEU A 101 -16.38 6.21 -4.96
C LEU A 101 -17.81 6.26 -4.41
N SER A 102 -17.99 6.12 -3.10
CA SER A 102 -19.31 6.25 -2.46
C SER A 102 -19.91 7.63 -2.72
N THR A 103 -19.17 8.71 -2.49
CA THR A 103 -19.70 10.07 -2.71
C THR A 103 -20.02 10.33 -4.18
N LYS A 104 -19.22 9.78 -5.11
CA LYS A 104 -19.49 9.87 -6.55
C LYS A 104 -20.81 9.17 -6.91
N GLU A 105 -21.07 7.98 -6.39
CA GLU A 105 -22.32 7.27 -6.67
C GLU A 105 -23.53 7.97 -6.04
N ASP A 106 -23.40 8.49 -4.82
CA ASP A 106 -24.44 9.30 -4.18
C ASP A 106 -24.79 10.55 -5.00
N LEU A 107 -23.77 11.28 -5.49
CA LEU A 107 -23.97 12.46 -6.32
C LEU A 107 -24.63 12.12 -7.65
N LYS A 108 -24.22 11.02 -8.30
CA LYS A 108 -24.88 10.55 -9.53
C LYS A 108 -26.35 10.24 -9.29
N GLN A 109 -26.68 9.59 -8.16
CA GLN A 109 -28.05 9.28 -7.82
C GLN A 109 -28.86 10.57 -7.60
N LYS A 110 -28.33 11.52 -6.84
CA LYS A 110 -28.95 12.85 -6.64
C LYS A 110 -29.17 13.60 -7.96
N ILE A 111 -28.21 13.55 -8.88
CA ILE A 111 -28.35 14.16 -10.22
C ILE A 111 -29.50 13.50 -10.99
N LYS A 112 -29.59 12.17 -11.01
CA LYS A 112 -30.69 11.46 -11.68
C LYS A 112 -32.05 11.81 -11.08
N ASP A 113 -32.15 11.85 -9.76
CA ASP A 113 -33.41 12.15 -9.08
C ASP A 113 -33.82 13.61 -9.28
N THR A 114 -32.87 14.54 -9.26
CA THR A 114 -33.10 15.95 -9.58
C THR A 114 -33.56 16.11 -11.03
N GLN A 115 -32.93 15.41 -11.97
CA GLN A 115 -33.34 15.45 -13.38
C GLN A 115 -34.78 14.97 -13.56
N ARG A 116 -35.17 13.86 -12.91
CA ARG A 116 -36.56 13.39 -12.93
C ARG A 116 -37.55 14.41 -12.38
N GLN A 117 -37.19 15.13 -11.32
CA GLN A 117 -38.04 16.19 -10.77
C GLN A 117 -38.20 17.37 -11.73
N ILE A 118 -37.11 17.76 -12.42
CA ILE A 118 -37.13 18.81 -13.45
C ILE A 118 -38.05 18.38 -14.59
N ASP A 119 -37.87 17.16 -15.10
CA ASP A 119 -38.66 16.64 -16.22
C ASP A 119 -40.15 16.56 -15.86
N ALA A 120 -40.48 16.11 -14.64
CA ALA A 120 -41.85 16.08 -14.13
C ALA A 120 -42.47 17.48 -14.03
N ARG A 121 -41.72 18.48 -13.55
CA ARG A 121 -42.20 19.87 -13.48
C ARG A 121 -42.41 20.47 -14.86
N LEU A 122 -41.50 20.23 -15.80
CA LEU A 122 -41.64 20.69 -17.18
C LEU A 122 -42.85 20.05 -17.87
N ALA A 123 -43.06 18.74 -17.67
CA ALA A 123 -44.24 18.05 -18.18
C ALA A 123 -45.54 18.60 -17.59
N ALA A 124 -45.59 18.86 -16.29
CA ALA A 124 -46.75 19.45 -15.62
C ALA A 124 -47.04 20.87 -16.12
N GLN A 125 -46.01 21.72 -16.27
CA GLN A 125 -46.17 23.06 -16.85
C GLN A 125 -46.70 23.01 -18.28
N LYS A 126 -46.16 22.12 -19.11
CA LYS A 126 -46.62 21.94 -20.49
C LYS A 126 -48.08 21.47 -20.54
N ALA A 127 -48.45 20.49 -19.72
CA ALA A 127 -49.82 20.00 -19.63
C ALA A 127 -50.79 21.10 -19.17
N HIS A 128 -50.38 21.92 -18.19
CA HIS A 128 -51.19 23.05 -17.72
C HIS A 128 -51.36 24.13 -18.81
N ALA A 129 -50.30 24.47 -19.53
CA ALA A 129 -50.37 25.41 -20.65
C ALA A 129 -51.30 24.90 -21.75
N GLN A 130 -51.20 23.61 -22.12
CA GLN A 130 -52.10 22.99 -23.10
C GLN A 130 -53.56 22.99 -22.64
N TYR A 131 -53.81 22.74 -21.35
CA TYR A 131 -55.15 22.81 -20.78
C TYR A 131 -55.73 24.24 -20.87
N ILE A 132 -54.95 25.25 -20.49
CA ILE A 132 -55.37 26.66 -20.60
C ILE A 132 -55.61 27.04 -22.05
N GLU A 133 -54.74 26.65 -22.98
CA GLU A 133 -54.89 26.95 -24.41
C GLU A 133 -56.16 26.31 -24.98
N ALA A 134 -56.40 25.03 -24.66
CA ALA A 134 -57.62 24.34 -25.07
C ALA A 134 -58.88 25.02 -24.53
N GLN A 135 -58.86 25.45 -23.26
CA GLN A 135 -59.98 26.16 -22.65
C GLN A 135 -60.17 27.56 -23.26
N THR A 136 -59.09 28.31 -23.46
CA THR A 136 -59.10 29.67 -24.05
C THR A 136 -59.68 29.66 -25.47
N LYS A 137 -59.41 28.60 -26.25
CA LYS A 137 -59.95 28.42 -27.60
C LYS A 137 -61.48 28.41 -27.65
N PHE A 138 -62.15 27.95 -26.58
CA PHE A 138 -63.62 27.96 -26.48
C PHE A 138 -64.12 29.19 -25.72
N ASN A 139 -63.44 29.59 -24.64
CA ASN A 139 -63.85 30.72 -23.81
C ASN A 139 -63.92 32.04 -24.58
N ILE A 140 -62.97 32.32 -25.49
CA ILE A 140 -62.96 33.60 -26.23
C ILE A 140 -64.19 33.71 -27.16
N PRO A 141 -64.48 32.75 -28.07
CA PRO A 141 -65.69 32.79 -28.88
C PRO A 141 -66.99 32.80 -28.07
N GLU A 142 -67.03 32.07 -26.94
CA GLU A 142 -68.19 32.07 -26.05
C GLU A 142 -68.40 33.45 -25.41
N LEU A 143 -67.32 34.09 -24.93
CA LEU A 143 -67.38 35.44 -24.41
C LEU A 143 -67.85 36.41 -25.49
N ASP A 144 -67.25 36.41 -26.68
CA ASP A 144 -67.65 37.25 -27.82
C ASP A 144 -69.13 37.05 -28.19
N PHE A 145 -69.62 35.81 -28.14
CA PHE A 145 -71.04 35.49 -28.36
C PHE A 145 -71.94 36.13 -27.30
N TYR A 146 -71.60 36.01 -26.01
CA TYR A 146 -72.38 36.62 -24.94
C TYR A 146 -72.31 38.14 -24.97
N GLU A 147 -71.13 38.72 -25.23
CA GLU A 147 -70.95 40.17 -25.31
C GLU A 147 -71.74 40.78 -26.47
N SER A 148 -71.73 40.13 -27.64
CA SER A 148 -72.52 40.58 -28.80
C SER A 148 -74.03 40.38 -28.61
N THR A 149 -74.46 39.26 -28.02
CA THR A 149 -75.88 38.93 -27.84
C THR A 149 -76.53 39.77 -26.74
N LEU A 150 -75.82 39.98 -25.63
CA LEU A 150 -76.33 40.72 -24.46
C LEU A 150 -75.93 42.20 -24.49
N CYS A 151 -75.09 42.61 -25.43
CA CYS A 151 -74.50 43.95 -25.52
C CYS A 151 -73.83 44.37 -24.20
N LEU A 152 -73.21 43.40 -23.49
CA LEU A 152 -72.67 43.54 -22.14
C LEU A 152 -71.21 43.07 -22.10
N THR A 153 -70.30 43.91 -21.62
CA THR A 153 -68.89 43.57 -21.34
C THR A 153 -68.65 43.42 -19.84
N ILE A 154 -67.91 42.38 -19.44
CA ILE A 154 -67.58 42.09 -18.04
C ILE A 154 -66.07 42.23 -17.85
N GLU A 155 -65.64 43.20 -17.05
CA GLU A 155 -64.22 43.47 -16.79
C GLU A 155 -63.89 43.36 -15.30
N GLY A 156 -62.66 42.97 -14.98
CA GLY A 156 -62.15 43.08 -13.61
C GLY A 156 -61.89 44.53 -13.23
N ALA A 157 -62.44 45.02 -12.11
CA ALA A 157 -62.36 46.42 -11.71
C ALA A 157 -60.98 46.82 -11.08
N GLY A 158 -59.90 46.12 -11.42
CA GLY A 158 -58.54 46.38 -10.91
C GLY A 158 -58.30 46.05 -9.42
N GLN A 159 -59.34 45.63 -8.68
CA GLN A 159 -59.25 45.12 -7.31
C GLN A 159 -59.77 43.68 -7.25
N ALA A 160 -59.21 42.88 -6.36
CA ALA A 160 -59.71 41.53 -6.09
C ALA A 160 -61.20 41.59 -5.72
N ASP A 161 -61.97 40.63 -6.25
CA ASP A 161 -63.40 40.44 -5.99
C ASP A 161 -64.34 41.58 -6.44
N ARG A 162 -63.91 42.47 -7.34
CA ARG A 162 -64.79 43.46 -7.98
C ARG A 162 -64.88 43.26 -9.48
N LEU A 163 -66.11 43.16 -9.98
CA LEU A 163 -66.44 43.09 -11.40
C LEU A 163 -67.18 44.36 -11.81
N LYS A 164 -66.84 44.86 -13.00
CA LYS A 164 -67.48 45.99 -13.65
C LYS A 164 -68.27 45.46 -14.84
N PHE A 165 -69.56 45.79 -14.88
CA PHE A 165 -70.46 45.44 -15.97
C PHE A 165 -70.72 46.68 -16.82
N THR A 166 -70.46 46.62 -18.12
CA THR A 166 -70.68 47.72 -19.07
C THR A 166 -71.70 47.29 -20.11
N TYR A 167 -72.85 47.96 -20.16
CA TYR A 167 -73.93 47.71 -21.11
C TYR A 167 -73.86 48.73 -22.25
N THR A 168 -74.12 48.28 -23.47
CA THR A 168 -74.22 49.08 -24.71
C THR A 168 -75.60 48.91 -25.32
N HIS A 169 -75.98 49.71 -26.33
CA HIS A 169 -77.30 49.63 -27.00
C HIS A 169 -78.52 49.90 -26.09
N ILE A 170 -78.40 50.84 -25.15
CA ILE A 170 -79.48 51.20 -24.20
C ILE A 170 -80.29 52.40 -24.69
N ASP A 171 -79.69 53.29 -25.50
CA ASP A 171 -80.31 54.53 -25.99
C ASP A 171 -80.64 54.39 -27.48
N ASP A 172 -81.92 54.41 -27.84
CA ASP A 172 -82.40 54.24 -29.22
C ASP A 172 -81.86 55.30 -30.20
N ARG A 173 -81.37 56.44 -29.68
CA ARG A 173 -80.81 57.55 -30.48
C ARG A 173 -79.29 57.48 -30.65
N ASP A 174 -78.59 56.79 -29.75
CA ASP A 174 -77.15 56.62 -29.77
C ASP A 174 -76.76 55.25 -29.21
N TRP A 175 -76.55 54.31 -30.12
CA TRP A 175 -76.29 52.91 -29.79
C TRP A 175 -74.91 52.69 -29.15
N THR A 176 -74.02 53.69 -29.22
CA THR A 176 -72.67 53.64 -28.62
C THR A 176 -72.65 54.08 -27.15
N ARG A 177 -73.78 54.57 -26.62
CA ARG A 177 -73.84 55.06 -25.24
C ARG A 177 -73.73 53.91 -24.25
N GLU A 178 -72.65 53.92 -23.47
CA GLU A 178 -72.37 52.92 -22.43
C GLU A 178 -73.05 53.29 -21.09
N ALA A 179 -73.70 52.31 -20.44
CA ALA A 179 -74.06 52.40 -19.02
C ALA A 179 -73.25 51.39 -18.21
N ARG A 180 -72.64 51.86 -17.12
CA ARG A 180 -71.73 51.05 -16.30
C ARG A 180 -72.34 50.82 -14.93
N ILE A 181 -72.33 49.58 -14.48
CA ILE A 181 -72.71 49.19 -13.12
C ILE A 181 -71.46 48.59 -12.46
N SER A 182 -70.97 49.25 -11.42
CA SER A 182 -69.88 48.77 -10.58
C SER A 182 -70.31 48.83 -9.11
N PRO A 183 -70.03 47.80 -8.30
CA PRO A 183 -70.05 47.90 -6.84
C PRO A 183 -68.81 48.62 -6.28
#